data_AF-A0A660N0V1-F1
#
_entry.id   AF-A0A660N0V1-F1
#
_cell.length_a   1.000
_cell.length_b   1.000
_cell.length_c   1.000
_cell.angle_alpha   90.00
_cell.angle_beta   90.00
_cell.angle_gamma   90.00
#
_symmetry.space_group_name_H-M   'P 1'
#
loop_
_entity.id
_entity.type
_entity.pdbx_description
1 polymer ?
#
loop_
_entity_poly.entity_id
_entity_poly.type
_entity_poly.pdbx_seq_one_letter_code
_entity_poly.pdbx_strand_id
1 'polypeptide(L)'
;MHTICTHCHTPFTLCADAQDFVTRMQSTGLQLVMIECPHCQQTTGYTDNPKLTAPPDDGFRQPCLEPNCDGIVCHVFNETEDFYGCGECGEIWATLDDFQAAHKCIKAA
;
A
#
# COMPACT_ATOMS: atom_id res chain seq x y z
N MET A 1 -6.56 -7.08 21.37
CA MET A 1 -5.99 -6.40 20.18
C MET A 1 -6.44 -7.16 18.94
N HIS A 2 -7.31 -6.56 18.12
CA HIS A 2 -7.91 -7.19 16.94
C HIS A 2 -7.42 -6.50 15.68
N THR A 3 -7.19 -7.25 14.60
CA THR A 3 -6.76 -6.69 13.31
C THR A 3 -7.21 -7.57 12.15
N ILE A 4 -7.02 -7.10 10.91
CA ILE A 4 -7.28 -7.81 9.66
C ILE A 4 -5.95 -7.93 8.91
N CYS A 5 -5.63 -9.12 8.40
CA CYS A 5 -4.42 -9.30 7.60
C CYS A 5 -4.56 -8.59 6.24
N THR A 6 -3.58 -7.77 5.86
CA THR A 6 -3.56 -7.10 4.54
C THR A 6 -3.32 -8.03 3.36
N HIS A 7 -2.90 -9.27 3.59
CA HIS A 7 -2.63 -10.25 2.54
C HIS A 7 -3.80 -11.22 2.31
N CYS A 8 -4.30 -11.87 3.37
CA CYS A 8 -5.38 -12.85 3.25
C CYS A 8 -6.75 -12.31 3.66
N HIS A 9 -6.84 -11.04 4.08
CA HIS A 9 -8.06 -10.35 4.50
C HIS A 9 -8.82 -11.05 5.64
N THR A 10 -8.19 -12.00 6.32
CA THR A 10 -8.81 -12.74 7.43
C THR A 10 -8.65 -11.93 8.72
N PRO A 11 -9.75 -11.66 9.46
CA PRO A 11 -9.69 -11.02 10.77
C PRO A 11 -9.14 -11.99 11.81
N PHE A 12 -8.32 -11.50 12.73
CA PHE A 12 -7.79 -12.30 13.84
C PHE A 12 -7.53 -11.47 15.09
N THR A 13 -7.43 -12.18 16.22
CA THR A 13 -7.00 -11.60 17.51
C THR A 13 -5.57 -12.00 17.76
N LEU A 14 -4.73 -11.04 18.17
CA LEU A 14 -3.35 -11.33 18.54
C LEU A 14 -3.31 -12.29 19.73
N CYS A 15 -2.39 -13.25 19.74
CA CYS A 15 -2.10 -14.07 20.91
C CYS A 15 -1.41 -13.24 22.01
N ALA A 16 -1.27 -13.80 23.23
CA ALA A 16 -0.67 -13.09 24.36
C ALA A 16 0.74 -12.55 24.04
N ASP A 17 1.61 -13.39 23.46
CA ASP A 17 2.98 -13.00 23.10
C ASP A 17 3.01 -11.84 22.09
N ALA A 18 2.12 -11.86 21.10
CA ALA A 18 2.01 -10.79 20.12
C ALA A 18 1.45 -9.50 20.73
N GLN A 19 0.52 -9.60 21.68
CA GLN A 19 -0.01 -8.43 22.42
C GLN A 19 1.08 -7.78 23.28
N ASP A 20 1.89 -8.58 23.98
CA ASP A 20 3.02 -8.09 24.78
C ASP A 20 4.08 -7.43 23.90
N PHE A 21 4.39 -8.04 22.76
CA PHE A 21 5.30 -7.46 21.77
C PHE A 21 4.80 -6.10 21.26
N VAL A 22 3.55 -6.04 20.79
CA VAL A 22 2.96 -4.80 20.28
C VAL A 22 2.96 -3.71 21.35
N THR A 23 2.51 -4.04 22.56
CA THR A 23 2.46 -3.10 23.69
C THR A 23 3.84 -2.53 24.01
N ARG A 24 4.87 -3.39 24.01
CA ARG A 24 6.26 -2.96 24.22
C ARG A 24 6.72 -2.01 23.12
N MET A 25 6.47 -2.33 21.85
CA MET A 25 6.89 -1.47 20.73
C MET A 25 6.14 -0.13 20.73
N GLN A 26 4.85 -0.13 21.03
CA GLN A 26 4.05 1.10 21.13
C GLN A 26 4.50 2.00 22.29
N SER A 27 4.99 1.42 23.39
CA SER A 27 5.55 2.18 24.52
C SER A 27 6.76 3.04 24.15
N THR A 28 7.46 2.73 23.04
CA THR A 28 8.57 3.54 22.53
C THR A 28 8.13 4.64 21.58
N GLY A 29 6.81 4.84 21.40
CA GLY A 29 6.23 5.84 20.50
C GLY A 29 5.95 5.34 19.08
N LEU A 30 6.22 4.07 18.76
CA LEU A 30 5.86 3.50 17.45
C LEU A 30 4.34 3.37 17.32
N GLN A 31 3.78 3.87 16.23
CA GLN A 31 2.34 3.82 15.98
C GLN A 31 1.91 2.65 15.09
N LEU A 32 2.85 2.00 14.40
CA LEU A 32 2.65 0.84 13.54
C LEU A 32 3.67 -0.23 13.93
N VAL A 33 3.19 -1.46 14.15
CA VAL A 33 4.02 -2.61 14.52
C VAL A 33 3.76 -3.74 13.53
N MET A 34 4.81 -4.24 12.90
CA MET A 34 4.69 -5.38 11.99
C MET A 34 4.56 -6.68 12.80
N ILE A 35 3.56 -7.49 12.49
CA ILE A 35 3.27 -8.76 13.14
C ILE A 35 3.02 -9.85 12.10
N GLU A 36 3.19 -11.12 12.47
CA GLU A 36 2.89 -12.25 11.59
C GLU A 36 1.40 -12.62 11.64
N CYS A 37 0.79 -12.87 10.49
CA CYS A 37 -0.57 -13.38 10.43
C CYS A 37 -0.62 -14.89 10.72
N PRO A 38 -1.43 -15.35 11.69
CA PRO A 38 -1.51 -16.77 12.04
C PRO A 38 -2.16 -17.65 10.94
N HIS A 39 -2.81 -17.04 9.94
CA HIS A 39 -3.52 -17.76 8.89
C HIS A 39 -2.67 -17.99 7.63
N CYS A 40 -1.91 -16.99 7.20
CA CYS A 40 -1.12 -17.05 5.97
C CYS A 40 0.39 -16.91 6.18
N GLN A 41 0.84 -16.71 7.43
CA GLN A 41 2.25 -16.52 7.81
C GLN A 41 2.93 -15.29 7.17
N GLN A 42 2.16 -14.45 6.47
CA GLN A 42 2.66 -13.19 5.94
C GLN A 42 2.63 -12.10 7.03
N THR A 43 3.57 -11.18 6.94
CA THR A 43 3.65 -10.02 7.83
C THR A 43 2.54 -9.01 7.51
N THR A 44 1.86 -8.50 8.53
CA THR A 44 0.83 -7.47 8.42
C THR A 44 1.07 -6.39 9.47
N GLY A 45 0.64 -5.16 9.20
CA GLY A 45 0.72 -4.07 10.17
C GLY A 45 -0.37 -4.17 11.24
N TYR A 46 0.01 -3.92 12.50
CA TYR A 46 -0.91 -3.62 13.59
C TYR A 46 -0.79 -2.16 13.99
N THR A 47 -1.92 -1.46 14.09
CA THR A 47 -1.99 -0.09 14.59
C THR A 47 -3.32 0.14 15.29
N ASP A 48 -3.29 0.89 16.40
CA ASP A 48 -4.51 1.43 17.03
C ASP A 48 -4.90 2.80 16.42
N ASN A 49 -4.06 3.35 15.53
CA ASN A 49 -4.34 4.60 14.84
C ASN A 49 -5.06 4.30 13.50
N PRO A 50 -6.36 4.60 13.37
CA PRO A 50 -7.11 4.32 12.15
C PRO A 50 -6.61 5.10 10.93
N LYS A 51 -5.77 6.14 11.12
CA LYS A 51 -5.16 6.89 10.01
C LYS A 51 -3.95 6.18 9.39
N LEU A 52 -3.41 5.16 10.05
CA LEU A 52 -2.25 4.39 9.59
C LEU A 52 -2.65 3.02 9.00
N THR A 53 -3.94 2.78 8.79
CA THR A 53 -4.40 1.65 7.98
C THR A 53 -3.93 1.84 6.54
N ALA A 54 -3.71 0.74 5.82
CA ALA A 54 -3.31 0.80 4.42
C ALA A 54 -4.26 1.73 3.64
N PRO A 55 -3.73 2.63 2.80
CA PRO A 55 -4.57 3.44 1.93
C PRO A 55 -5.44 2.52 1.06
N PRO A 56 -6.62 2.98 0.64
CA PRO A 56 -7.45 2.23 -0.29
C PRO A 56 -6.62 1.93 -1.55
N ASP A 57 -6.62 0.66 -1.95
CA ASP A 57 -5.96 0.18 -3.15
C ASP A 57 -7.05 -0.34 -4.08
N ASP A 58 -7.17 0.27 -5.25
CA ASP A 58 -8.12 -0.16 -6.28
C ASP A 58 -7.55 -1.30 -7.15
N GLY A 59 -6.31 -1.72 -6.90
CA GLY A 59 -5.61 -2.77 -7.62
C GLY A 59 -5.04 -2.33 -8.97
N PHE A 60 -5.09 -1.04 -9.32
CA PHE A 60 -4.51 -0.55 -10.58
C PHE A 60 -2.99 -0.71 -10.56
N ARG A 61 -2.45 -1.52 -11.48
CA ARG A 61 -1.01 -1.72 -11.67
C ARG A 61 -0.71 -1.77 -13.15
N GLN A 62 0.11 -0.86 -13.66
CA GLN A 62 0.59 -0.84 -15.04
C GLN A 62 2.10 -0.55 -15.09
N PRO A 63 2.85 -1.07 -16.08
CA PRO A 63 4.26 -0.70 -16.24
C PRO A 63 4.43 0.80 -16.47
N CYS A 64 5.52 1.35 -15.93
CA CYS A 64 5.91 2.72 -16.26
C CYS A 64 6.21 2.87 -17.75
N LEU A 65 5.83 4.03 -18.28
CA LEU A 65 6.01 4.38 -19.69
C LEU A 65 7.40 4.98 -19.97
N GLU A 66 8.11 5.40 -18.92
CA GLU A 66 9.43 6.00 -19.05
C GLU A 66 10.46 4.95 -19.54
N PRO A 67 11.19 5.20 -20.65
CA PRO A 67 12.03 4.19 -21.30
C PRO A 67 13.11 3.54 -20.42
N ASN A 68 13.53 4.22 -19.35
CA ASN A 68 14.56 3.75 -18.42
C ASN A 68 14.01 3.52 -17.01
N CYS A 69 12.70 3.27 -16.88
CA CYS A 69 12.04 2.97 -15.62
C CYS A 69 11.37 1.59 -15.71
N ASP A 70 11.73 0.72 -14.77
CA ASP A 70 11.12 -0.60 -14.56
C ASP A 70 10.04 -0.59 -13.47
N GLY A 71 9.66 0.60 -13.01
CA GLY A 71 8.67 0.80 -11.96
C GLY A 71 7.24 0.49 -12.38
N ILE A 72 6.36 0.48 -11.39
CA ILE A 72 4.93 0.26 -11.57
C ILE A 72 4.16 1.56 -11.31
N VAL A 73 3.26 1.88 -12.23
CA VAL A 73 2.26 2.93 -12.06
C VAL A 73 1.10 2.39 -11.25
N CYS A 74 0.80 3.09 -10.16
CA CYS A 74 -0.34 2.84 -9.29
C CYS A 74 -1.30 4.03 -9.36
N HIS A 75 -2.57 3.78 -9.07
CA HIS A 75 -3.51 4.86 -8.79
C HIS A 75 -3.34 5.30 -7.33
N VAL A 76 -3.09 6.59 -7.13
CA VAL A 76 -2.91 7.23 -5.83
C VAL A 76 -4.09 8.15 -5.59
N PHE A 77 -4.95 7.75 -4.65
CA PHE A 77 -6.15 8.51 -4.33
C PHE A 77 -6.38 8.58 -2.82
N ASN A 78 -6.74 9.77 -2.35
CA ASN A 78 -7.14 10.07 -0.98
C ASN A 78 -8.10 11.28 -0.98
N GLU A 79 -8.33 11.92 0.18
CA GLU A 79 -9.23 13.08 0.26
C GLU A 79 -8.71 14.33 -0.48
N THR A 80 -7.42 14.39 -0.77
CA THR A 80 -6.72 15.57 -1.32
C THR A 80 -6.02 15.33 -2.66
N GLU A 81 -5.78 14.07 -3.02
CA GLU A 81 -5.01 13.67 -4.19
C GLU A 81 -5.79 12.59 -4.96
N ASP A 82 -5.69 12.63 -6.28
CA ASP A 82 -6.29 11.66 -7.21
C ASP A 82 -5.46 11.73 -8.50
N PHE A 83 -4.55 10.78 -8.68
CA PHE A 83 -3.63 10.72 -9.83
C PHE A 83 -3.03 9.32 -10.02
N TYR A 84 -2.43 9.09 -11.19
CA TYR A 84 -1.68 7.88 -11.51
C TYR A 84 -0.19 8.22 -11.44
N GLY A 85 0.60 7.45 -10.70
CA GLY A 85 2.00 7.78 -10.50
C GLY A 85 2.91 6.56 -10.43
N CYS A 86 4.14 6.71 -10.92
CA CYS A 86 5.19 5.73 -10.74
C CYS A 86 6.03 6.05 -9.50
N GLY A 87 6.16 5.09 -8.57
CA GLY A 87 6.97 5.26 -7.36
C GLY A 87 8.48 5.42 -7.63
N GLU A 88 8.94 4.95 -8.79
CA GLU A 88 10.37 4.76 -9.05
C GLU A 88 10.98 5.96 -9.77
N CYS A 89 10.30 6.49 -10.78
CA CYS A 89 10.74 7.69 -11.50
C CYS A 89 10.00 8.98 -11.07
N GLY A 90 8.89 8.87 -10.34
CA GLY A 90 8.09 10.01 -9.90
C GLY A 90 7.23 10.65 -10.99
N GLU A 91 7.11 10.03 -12.16
CA GLU A 91 6.22 10.51 -13.23
C GLU A 91 4.75 10.40 -12.79
N ILE A 92 3.95 11.41 -13.13
CA ILE A 92 2.55 11.55 -12.69
C ILE A 92 1.65 11.88 -13.88
N TRP A 93 0.51 11.21 -13.93
CA TRP A 93 -0.60 11.49 -14.83
C TRP A 93 -1.83 11.87 -14.00
N ALA A 94 -2.40 13.04 -14.26
CA ALA A 94 -3.54 13.55 -13.49
C ALA A 94 -4.79 12.67 -13.65
N THR A 95 -4.96 12.04 -14.81
CA THR A 95 -6.10 11.15 -15.09
C THR A 95 -5.65 9.85 -15.76
N LEU A 96 -6.54 8.85 -15.75
CA LEU A 96 -6.32 7.60 -16.48
C LEU A 96 -6.21 7.85 -17.99
N ASP A 97 -6.97 8.81 -18.51
CA ASP A 97 -6.94 9.16 -19.93
C ASP A 97 -5.58 9.75 -20.32
N ASP A 98 -4.98 10.58 -19.47
CA ASP A 98 -3.63 11.13 -19.70
C ASP A 98 -2.58 10.01 -19.76
N PHE A 99 -2.64 9.05 -18.83
CA PHE A 99 -1.77 7.88 -18.82
C PHE A 99 -1.96 7.03 -20.10
N GLN A 100 -3.20 6.77 -20.50
CA GLN A 100 -3.51 6.00 -21.69
C GLN A 100 -3.10 6.72 -22.99
N ALA A 101 -3.23 8.04 -23.03
CA ALA A 101 -2.79 8.86 -24.16
C ALA A 101 -1.26 8.78 -24.32
N ALA A 102 -0.51 8.92 -23.23
CA ALA A 102 0.95 8.75 -23.23
C ALA A 102 1.35 7.35 -23.72
N HIS A 103 0.65 6.31 -23.28
CA HIS A 103 0.90 4.93 -23.69
C HIS A 103 0.67 4.70 -25.21
N LYS A 104 -0.34 5.36 -25.80
CA LYS A 104 -0.60 5.30 -27.24
C LYS A 104 0.47 6.02 -28.06
N CYS A 105 0.99 7.16 -27.57
CA CYS A 105 2.07 7.88 -28.24
C CYS A 105 3.35 7.03 -28.36
N ILE A 106 3.68 6.26 -27.33
CA ILE A 106 4.87 5.38 -27.34
C ILE A 106 4.70 4.21 -28.32
N LYS A 107 3.50 3.65 -28.45
CA LYS A 107 3.25 2.55 -29.40
C LYS A 107 3.17 2.99 -30.86
N ALA A 108 3.04 4.28 -31.11
CA ALA A 108 2.96 4.86 -32.46
C ALA A 108 4.31 5.41 -32.96
N ALA A 109 5.35 5.43 -32.11
CA ALA A 109 6.71 5.87 -32.41
C ALA A 109 7.64 4.66 -32.65
#